data_AF-A0A9P9N4D8-F1
#
_entry.id   AF-A0A9P9N4D8-F1
#
_cell.length_a   1.000
_cell.length_b   1.000
_cell.length_c   1.000
_cell.angle_alpha   90.00
_cell.angle_beta   90.00
_cell.angle_gamma   90.00
#
_symmetry.space_group_name_H-M   'P 1'
#
loop_
_entity.id
_entity.type
_entity.pdbx_description
1 polymer ?
#
loop_
_entity_poly.entity_id
_entity_poly.type
_entity_poly.pdbx_seq_one_letter_code
_entity_poly.pdbx_strand_id
1 'polypeptide(L)'
;MGFVIRGVSDEEVSRVCEIESLAYQNSPLSPILAPGPFPPDSRQQRVDEMINKRKEDPSAVYLQVFDEETENMVAFAKWHIFETAEAVAANSRPIILDEGRNKEACMLLYGGLKDRKKEIMGNKPHLYLHMLSTDPAFQGKGAGGMLVDWGTRKADELNLPAYLESSAAGRRVYQKRGFRDIEVFKVDFSPFGGTLHEQPLMLREPSK
;
A
#
# COMPACT_ATOMS: atom_id res chain seq x y z
N MET A 1 -18.96 10.78 -14.56
CA MET A 1 -17.93 9.90 -13.96
C MET A 1 -18.62 9.01 -12.95
N GLY A 2 -18.91 7.76 -13.33
CA GLY A 2 -19.60 6.76 -12.51
C GLY A 2 -18.62 5.94 -11.69
N PHE A 3 -17.94 6.57 -10.72
CA PHE A 3 -17.00 5.86 -9.85
C PHE A 3 -17.72 5.15 -8.72
N VAL A 4 -17.47 3.85 -8.57
CA VAL A 4 -18.01 3.01 -7.50
C VAL A 4 -16.89 2.23 -6.79
N ILE A 5 -17.02 2.05 -5.47
CA ILE A 5 -16.11 1.20 -4.70
C ILE A 5 -16.67 -0.22 -4.69
N ARG A 6 -15.85 -1.21 -5.03
CA ARG A 6 -16.20 -2.63 -4.89
C ARG A 6 -14.97 -3.47 -4.52
N GLY A 7 -15.21 -4.74 -4.16
CA GLY A 7 -14.14 -5.72 -3.97
C GLY A 7 -13.43 -6.01 -5.30
N VAL A 8 -12.19 -6.50 -5.21
CA VAL A 8 -11.43 -6.99 -6.37
C VAL A 8 -11.67 -8.49 -6.52
N SER A 9 -12.00 -9.01 -7.70
CA SER A 9 -12.07 -10.45 -7.97
C SER A 9 -10.68 -11.07 -8.16
N ASP A 10 -10.55 -12.37 -8.45
CA ASP A 10 -9.25 -12.96 -8.79
C ASP A 10 -8.79 -12.52 -10.20
N GLU A 11 -9.74 -12.42 -11.14
CA GLU A 11 -9.51 -12.07 -12.55
C GLU A 11 -9.01 -10.61 -12.70
N GLU A 12 -9.41 -9.73 -11.79
CA GLU A 12 -9.07 -8.31 -11.78
C GLU A 12 -7.67 -8.02 -11.17
N VAL A 13 -7.01 -8.99 -10.53
CA VAL A 13 -5.69 -8.77 -9.90
C VAL A 13 -4.61 -8.43 -10.94
N SER A 14 -4.75 -8.93 -12.17
CA SER A 14 -3.85 -8.58 -13.28
C SER A 14 -3.84 -7.07 -13.57
N ARG A 15 -4.99 -6.41 -13.40
CA ARG A 15 -5.18 -4.96 -13.55
C ARG A 15 -4.64 -4.19 -12.36
N VAL A 16 -4.74 -4.74 -11.14
CA VAL A 16 -4.08 -4.17 -9.94
C VAL A 16 -2.57 -4.03 -10.17
N CYS A 17 -1.93 -5.10 -10.64
CA CYS A 17 -0.48 -5.13 -10.89
C CYS A 17 -0.08 -4.13 -11.98
N GLU A 18 -0.92 -3.97 -13.01
CA GLU A 18 -0.70 -2.98 -14.06
C GLU A 18 -0.77 -1.54 -13.53
N ILE A 19 -1.80 -1.21 -12.76
CA ILE A 19 -1.95 0.13 -12.14
C ILE A 19 -0.79 0.41 -11.18
N GLU A 20 -0.35 -0.59 -10.41
CA GLU A 20 0.82 -0.47 -9.55
C GLU A 20 2.08 -0.13 -10.37
N SER A 21 2.35 -0.89 -11.43
CA SER A 21 3.49 -0.63 -12.32
C SER A 21 3.44 0.79 -12.92
N LEU A 22 2.27 1.20 -13.45
CA LEU A 22 2.07 2.53 -14.03
C LEU A 22 2.23 3.65 -12.99
N ALA A 23 1.74 3.45 -11.76
CA ALA A 23 1.83 4.43 -10.69
C ALA A 23 3.29 4.66 -10.24
N TYR A 24 4.12 3.62 -10.28
CA TYR A 24 5.53 3.66 -9.84
C TYR A 24 6.54 3.79 -10.98
N GLN A 25 6.10 3.86 -12.25
CA GLN A 25 6.99 3.90 -13.43
C GLN A 25 8.02 5.05 -13.37
N ASN A 26 7.63 6.19 -12.80
CA ASN A 26 8.47 7.39 -12.68
C ASN A 26 9.08 7.56 -11.27
N SER A 27 8.99 6.54 -10.42
CA SER A 27 9.58 6.61 -9.08
C SER A 27 11.11 6.57 -9.18
N PRO A 28 11.83 7.50 -8.53
CA PRO A 28 13.29 7.49 -8.50
C PRO A 28 13.84 6.27 -7.74
N LEU A 29 13.01 5.59 -6.94
CA LEU A 29 13.39 4.38 -6.22
C LEU A 29 13.26 3.11 -7.07
N SER A 30 12.44 3.09 -8.11
CA SER A 30 12.23 1.89 -8.94
C SER A 30 13.54 1.31 -9.49
N PRO A 31 14.46 2.09 -10.11
CA PRO A 31 15.72 1.55 -10.60
C PRO A 31 16.67 1.08 -9.49
N ILE A 32 16.50 1.57 -8.25
CA ILE A 32 17.34 1.19 -7.09
C ILE A 32 16.83 -0.11 -6.46
N LEU A 33 15.51 -0.20 -6.22
CA LEU A 33 14.88 -1.32 -5.54
C LEU A 33 14.65 -2.52 -6.46
N ALA A 34 14.42 -2.26 -7.74
CA ALA A 34 13.99 -3.24 -8.74
C ALA A 34 14.78 -3.07 -10.06
N PRO A 35 16.13 -3.17 -10.05
CA PRO A 35 16.96 -2.94 -11.23
C PRO A 35 16.78 -3.98 -12.35
N GLY A 36 16.24 -5.16 -12.04
CA GLY A 36 16.16 -6.27 -12.97
C GLY A 36 17.52 -6.94 -13.25
N PRO A 37 17.57 -7.84 -14.24
CA PRO A 37 16.44 -8.32 -15.04
C PRO A 37 15.44 -9.12 -14.20
N PHE A 38 14.17 -9.08 -14.60
CA PHE A 38 13.11 -9.91 -14.02
C PHE A 38 12.85 -11.13 -14.89
N PRO A 39 12.42 -12.27 -14.31
CA PRO A 39 11.93 -13.40 -15.08
C PRO A 39 10.82 -13.00 -16.07
N PRO A 40 10.72 -13.63 -17.26
CA PRO A 40 9.68 -13.31 -18.25
C PRO A 40 8.24 -13.44 -17.72
N ASP A 41 8.03 -14.32 -16.74
CA ASP A 41 6.75 -14.61 -16.10
C ASP A 41 6.54 -13.83 -14.78
N SER A 42 7.44 -12.91 -14.42
CA SER A 42 7.37 -12.12 -13.17
C SER A 42 6.03 -11.42 -12.95
N ARG A 43 5.37 -10.93 -14.01
CA ARG A 43 4.03 -10.35 -13.91
C ARG A 43 2.99 -11.37 -13.48
N GLN A 44 3.02 -12.58 -14.04
CA GLN A 44 2.08 -13.64 -13.67
C GLN A 44 2.36 -14.14 -12.26
N GLN A 45 3.63 -14.33 -11.89
CA GLN A 45 4.02 -14.70 -10.54
C GLN A 45 3.49 -13.69 -9.50
N ARG A 46 3.59 -12.39 -9.78
CA ARG A 46 3.05 -11.33 -8.92
C ARG A 46 1.53 -11.40 -8.78
N VAL A 47 0.80 -11.69 -9.86
CA VAL A 47 -0.65 -11.88 -9.83
C VAL A 47 -1.03 -13.05 -8.94
N ASP A 48 -0.40 -14.21 -9.16
CA ASP A 48 -0.66 -15.43 -8.40
C ASP A 48 -0.33 -15.23 -6.91
N GLU A 49 0.78 -14.57 -6.61
CA GLU A 49 1.19 -14.20 -5.26
C GLU A 49 0.15 -13.31 -4.56
N MET A 50 -0.36 -12.27 -5.26
CA MET A 50 -1.37 -11.38 -4.69
C MET A 50 -2.69 -12.09 -4.42
N ILE A 51 -3.12 -13.01 -5.29
CA ILE A 51 -4.31 -13.85 -5.12
C ILE A 51 -4.13 -14.77 -3.91
N ASN A 52 -3.04 -15.52 -3.87
CA ASN A 52 -2.78 -16.50 -2.80
C ASN A 52 -2.64 -15.81 -1.44
N LYS A 53 -1.86 -14.73 -1.36
CA LYS A 53 -1.71 -13.95 -0.12
C LYS A 53 -3.03 -13.38 0.38
N ARG A 54 -3.93 -12.96 -0.53
CA ARG A 54 -5.27 -12.50 -0.12
C ARG A 54 -6.10 -13.64 0.46
N LYS A 55 -6.08 -14.83 -0.15
CA LYS A 55 -6.83 -16.01 0.33
C LYS A 55 -6.33 -16.50 1.69
N GLU A 56 -5.02 -16.40 1.94
CA GLU A 56 -4.37 -16.82 3.17
C GLU A 56 -4.39 -15.77 4.29
N ASP A 57 -4.74 -14.52 3.99
CA ASP A 57 -4.70 -13.41 4.94
C ASP A 57 -6.12 -12.87 5.21
N PRO A 58 -6.81 -13.37 6.26
CA PRO A 58 -8.17 -12.93 6.56
C PRO A 58 -8.25 -11.45 6.96
N SER A 59 -7.13 -10.80 7.32
CA SER A 59 -7.11 -9.37 7.61
C SER A 59 -7.16 -8.51 6.34
N ALA A 60 -6.74 -9.06 5.19
CA ALA A 60 -6.51 -8.30 3.97
C ALA A 60 -7.81 -8.05 3.20
N VAL A 61 -8.11 -6.77 2.95
CA VAL A 61 -9.25 -6.31 2.17
C VAL A 61 -8.74 -5.59 0.93
N TYR A 62 -9.07 -6.12 -0.25
CA TYR A 62 -8.69 -5.57 -1.55
C TYR A 62 -9.89 -4.84 -2.14
N LEU A 63 -9.73 -3.54 -2.37
CA LEU A 63 -10.78 -2.67 -2.89
C LEU A 63 -10.31 -1.99 -4.17
N GLN A 64 -11.26 -1.75 -5.06
CA GLN A 64 -11.06 -0.95 -6.25
C GLN A 64 -12.05 0.20 -6.32
N VAL A 65 -11.65 1.25 -7.03
CA VAL A 65 -12.60 2.15 -7.68
C VAL A 65 -12.76 1.68 -9.12
N PHE A 66 -13.99 1.31 -9.47
CA PHE A 66 -14.39 0.95 -10.81
C PHE A 66 -15.07 2.15 -11.47
N ASP A 67 -14.67 2.49 -12.68
CA ASP A 67 -15.35 3.48 -13.52
C ASP A 67 -16.36 2.77 -14.41
N GLU A 68 -17.64 2.98 -14.13
CA GLU A 68 -18.75 2.37 -14.87
C GLU A 68 -18.84 2.88 -16.32
N GLU A 69 -18.28 4.05 -16.63
CA GLU A 69 -18.29 4.59 -18.01
C GLU A 69 -17.27 3.88 -18.91
N THR A 70 -16.09 3.59 -18.37
CA THR A 70 -15.02 2.90 -19.11
C THR A 70 -14.95 1.40 -18.82
N GLU A 71 -15.83 0.91 -17.94
CA GLU A 71 -15.87 -0.45 -17.42
C GLU A 71 -14.50 -0.96 -16.93
N ASN A 72 -13.76 -0.12 -16.20
CA ASN A 72 -12.39 -0.42 -15.83
C ASN A 72 -12.05 -0.04 -14.38
N MET A 73 -11.12 -0.77 -13.79
CA MET A 73 -10.49 -0.38 -12.54
C MET A 73 -9.58 0.84 -12.78
N VAL A 74 -9.76 1.87 -11.96
CA VAL A 74 -8.99 3.12 -12.03
C VAL A 74 -8.16 3.40 -10.79
N ALA A 75 -8.47 2.74 -9.67
CA ALA A 75 -7.66 2.78 -8.46
C ALA A 75 -7.79 1.48 -7.66
N PHE A 76 -6.77 1.17 -6.87
CA PHE A 76 -6.69 -0.02 -6.03
C PHE A 76 -6.19 0.36 -4.63
N ALA A 77 -6.74 -0.29 -3.59
CA ALA A 77 -6.22 -0.24 -2.25
C ALA A 77 -6.17 -1.64 -1.62
N LYS A 78 -5.11 -1.88 -0.85
CA LYS A 78 -5.01 -2.98 0.10
C LYS A 78 -5.03 -2.44 1.51
N TRP A 79 -6.11 -2.70 2.22
CA TRP A 79 -6.20 -2.49 3.66
C TRP A 79 -5.95 -3.79 4.40
N HIS A 80 -5.42 -3.71 5.61
CA HIS A 80 -5.58 -4.75 6.61
C HIS A 80 -6.47 -4.24 7.74
N ILE A 81 -7.33 -5.10 8.28
CA ILE A 81 -8.15 -4.83 9.46
C ILE A 81 -7.70 -5.77 10.56
N PHE A 82 -7.07 -5.23 11.60
CA PHE A 82 -6.66 -5.98 12.79
C PHE A 82 -7.51 -5.55 13.99
N GLU A 83 -8.56 -6.32 14.29
CA GLU A 83 -9.46 -6.02 15.41
C GLU A 83 -8.90 -6.48 16.76
N THR A 84 -7.91 -7.37 16.77
CA THR A 84 -7.30 -7.90 17.99
C THR A 84 -5.78 -7.90 17.95
N ALA A 85 -5.14 -7.98 19.12
CA ALA A 85 -3.69 -8.04 19.22
C ALA A 85 -3.10 -9.32 18.61
N GLU A 86 -3.84 -10.41 18.70
CA GLU A 86 -3.49 -11.70 18.09
C GLU A 86 -3.50 -11.60 16.57
N ALA A 87 -4.48 -10.89 15.98
CA ALA A 87 -4.53 -10.67 14.53
C ALA A 87 -3.31 -9.85 14.05
N VAL A 88 -2.89 -8.84 14.82
CA VAL A 88 -1.67 -8.07 14.51
C VAL A 88 -0.44 -8.98 14.59
N ALA A 89 -0.31 -9.77 15.66
CA ALA A 89 0.83 -10.66 15.88
C ALA A 89 0.92 -11.76 14.80
N ALA A 90 -0.22 -12.30 14.36
CA ALA A 90 -0.31 -13.31 13.32
C ALA A 90 0.12 -12.80 11.94
N ASN A 91 0.06 -11.48 11.69
CA ASN A 91 0.45 -10.89 10.41
C ASN A 91 1.98 -10.61 10.28
N SER A 92 2.81 -11.27 11.09
CA SER A 92 4.27 -11.20 10.96
C SER A 92 4.78 -12.07 9.81
N ARG A 93 4.59 -11.62 8.56
CA ARG A 93 5.11 -12.31 7.37
C ARG A 93 6.56 -11.88 7.05
N PRO A 94 7.42 -12.78 6.58
CA PRO A 94 8.76 -12.42 6.09
C PRO A 94 8.64 -11.54 4.84
N ILE A 95 9.63 -10.67 4.64
CA ILE A 95 9.78 -9.94 3.37
C ILE A 95 10.43 -10.92 2.40
N ILE A 96 9.67 -11.33 1.39
CA ILE A 96 10.15 -12.17 0.30
C ILE A 96 10.49 -11.23 -0.86
N LEU A 97 11.71 -11.32 -1.36
CA LEU A 97 12.21 -10.49 -2.45
C LEU A 97 12.50 -11.37 -3.65
N ASP A 98 11.78 -11.09 -4.74
CA ASP A 98 11.89 -11.82 -5.99
C ASP A 98 13.22 -11.56 -6.71
N GLU A 99 13.52 -12.38 -7.72
CA GLU A 99 14.64 -12.13 -8.62
C GLU A 99 14.52 -10.75 -9.29
N GLY A 100 15.66 -10.11 -9.58
CA GLY A 100 15.71 -8.76 -10.14
C GLY A 100 15.54 -7.64 -9.12
N ARG A 101 15.26 -7.95 -7.84
CA ARG A 101 15.28 -6.96 -6.74
C ARG A 101 16.69 -6.76 -6.18
N ASN A 102 17.02 -5.51 -5.86
CA ASN A 102 18.20 -5.21 -5.05
C ASN A 102 17.89 -5.53 -3.58
N LYS A 103 18.34 -6.69 -3.11
CA LYS A 103 18.00 -7.20 -1.78
C LYS A 103 18.39 -6.25 -0.65
N GLU A 104 19.58 -5.66 -0.73
CA GLU A 104 20.08 -4.75 0.30
C GLU A 104 19.24 -3.47 0.36
N ALA A 105 19.02 -2.82 -0.79
CA ALA A 105 18.19 -1.61 -0.85
C ALA A 105 16.74 -1.86 -0.44
N CYS A 106 16.17 -2.99 -0.86
CA CYS A 106 14.83 -3.41 -0.44
C CYS A 106 14.73 -3.67 1.06
N MET A 107 15.73 -4.30 1.67
CA MET A 107 15.72 -4.54 3.12
C MET A 107 15.92 -3.25 3.92
N LEU A 108 16.74 -2.32 3.44
CA LEU A 108 16.89 -1.00 4.07
C LEU A 108 15.55 -0.25 4.13
N LEU A 109 14.76 -0.28 3.05
CA LEU A 109 13.46 0.37 3.04
C LEU A 109 12.37 -0.49 3.68
N TYR A 110 12.03 -1.63 3.09
CA TYR A 110 10.87 -2.41 3.52
C TYR A 110 11.09 -3.08 4.87
N GLY A 111 12.32 -3.53 5.16
CA GLY A 111 12.68 -4.03 6.49
C GLY A 111 12.58 -2.93 7.54
N GLY A 112 13.18 -1.77 7.24
CA GLY A 112 13.08 -0.58 8.10
C GLY A 112 11.64 -0.15 8.38
N LEU A 113 10.79 -0.05 7.35
CA LEU A 113 9.37 0.29 7.51
C LEU A 113 8.61 -0.75 8.34
N LYS A 114 8.89 -2.05 8.12
CA LYS A 114 8.31 -3.12 8.94
C LYS A 114 8.69 -2.97 10.41
N ASP A 115 9.96 -2.67 10.71
CA ASP A 115 10.45 -2.48 12.07
C ASP A 115 9.85 -1.23 12.71
N ARG A 116 9.84 -0.09 12.01
CA ARG A 116 9.21 1.15 12.50
C ARG A 116 7.73 0.96 12.80
N LYS A 117 6.97 0.30 11.91
CA LYS A 117 5.56 -0.03 12.15
C LYS A 117 5.40 -0.88 13.42
N LYS A 118 6.26 -1.89 13.62
CA LYS A 118 6.24 -2.74 14.82
C LYS A 118 6.54 -1.93 16.08
N GLU A 119 7.47 -0.99 16.05
CA GLU A 119 7.78 -0.13 17.19
C GLU A 119 6.62 0.83 17.54
N ILE A 120 6.00 1.43 16.52
CA ILE A 120 4.91 2.41 16.68
C ILE A 120 3.61 1.71 17.13
N MET A 121 3.20 0.68 16.39
CA MET A 121 1.91 0.03 16.57
C MET A 121 1.97 -1.14 17.55
N GLY A 122 3.12 -1.80 17.70
CA GLY A 122 3.24 -3.03 18.46
C GLY A 122 2.20 -4.06 18.00
N ASN A 123 1.46 -4.61 18.96
CA ASN A 123 0.30 -5.47 18.71
C ASN A 123 -1.03 -4.73 18.92
N LYS A 124 -1.07 -3.38 18.89
CA LYS A 124 -2.32 -2.65 19.08
C LYS A 124 -3.25 -2.90 17.90
N PRO A 125 -4.54 -3.24 18.11
CA PRO A 125 -5.54 -3.28 17.04
C PRO A 125 -5.57 -1.99 16.23
N HIS A 126 -5.60 -2.10 14.90
CA HIS A 126 -5.60 -0.96 13.98
C HIS A 126 -6.00 -1.37 12.56
N LEU A 127 -6.37 -0.39 11.75
CA LEU A 127 -6.39 -0.54 10.30
C LEU A 127 -5.04 -0.12 9.71
N TYR A 128 -4.60 -0.82 8.67
CA TYR A 128 -3.34 -0.52 7.98
C TYR A 128 -3.55 -0.40 6.48
N LEU A 129 -3.34 0.79 5.92
CA LEU A 129 -3.33 0.98 4.47
C LEU A 129 -1.94 0.60 3.94
N HIS A 130 -1.85 -0.60 3.39
CA HIS A 130 -0.59 -1.16 2.91
C HIS A 130 -0.28 -0.73 1.48
N MET A 131 -1.29 -0.65 0.62
CA MET A 131 -1.10 -0.24 -0.77
C MET A 131 -2.21 0.70 -1.19
N LEU A 132 -1.86 1.76 -1.91
CA LEU A 132 -2.80 2.62 -2.60
C LEU A 132 -2.16 3.06 -3.93
N SER A 133 -2.83 2.72 -5.03
CA SER A 133 -2.40 3.12 -6.37
C SER A 133 -3.59 3.66 -7.15
N THR A 134 -3.37 4.68 -7.97
CA THR A 134 -4.35 5.23 -8.89
C THR A 134 -3.72 5.30 -10.26
N ASP A 135 -4.44 4.82 -11.27
CA ASP A 135 -4.03 4.90 -12.67
C ASP A 135 -3.67 6.37 -12.99
N PRO A 136 -2.48 6.65 -13.55
CA PRO A 136 -2.07 8.01 -13.89
C PRO A 136 -3.11 8.81 -14.69
N ALA A 137 -3.89 8.18 -15.59
CA ALA A 137 -4.95 8.83 -16.37
C ALA A 137 -6.15 9.29 -15.52
N PHE A 138 -6.26 8.80 -14.28
CA PHE A 138 -7.34 9.08 -13.35
C PHE A 138 -6.88 9.75 -12.04
N GLN A 139 -5.58 10.08 -11.93
CA GLN A 139 -5.06 10.85 -10.80
C GLN A 139 -5.69 12.26 -10.74
N GLY A 140 -5.79 12.80 -9.53
CA GLY A 140 -6.42 14.10 -9.29
C GLY A 140 -7.95 14.13 -9.42
N LYS A 141 -8.58 13.02 -9.83
CA LYS A 141 -10.04 12.91 -10.00
C LYS A 141 -10.79 12.36 -8.78
N GLY A 142 -10.09 12.11 -7.67
CA GLY A 142 -10.68 11.69 -6.40
C GLY A 142 -10.73 10.18 -6.13
N ALA A 143 -10.42 9.32 -7.11
CA ALA A 143 -10.51 7.85 -6.98
C ALA A 143 -9.72 7.29 -5.77
N GLY A 144 -8.42 7.61 -5.66
CA GLY A 144 -7.63 7.20 -4.50
C GLY A 144 -8.19 7.71 -3.16
N GLY A 145 -8.79 8.91 -3.17
CA GLY A 145 -9.43 9.47 -1.99
C GLY A 145 -10.63 8.65 -1.49
N MET A 146 -11.46 8.16 -2.42
CA MET A 146 -12.61 7.31 -2.10
C MET A 146 -12.19 6.03 -1.34
N LEU A 147 -11.08 5.42 -1.72
CA LEU A 147 -10.54 4.23 -1.06
C LEU A 147 -9.98 4.51 0.34
N VAL A 148 -9.43 5.71 0.54
CA VAL A 148 -9.01 6.14 1.89
C VAL A 148 -10.23 6.44 2.75
N ASP A 149 -11.25 7.11 2.20
CA ASP A 149 -12.52 7.41 2.91
C ASP A 149 -13.26 6.14 3.34
N TRP A 150 -13.18 5.07 2.55
CA TRP A 150 -13.68 3.75 2.96
C TRP A 150 -12.96 3.25 4.21
N GLY A 151 -11.62 3.26 4.22
CA GLY A 151 -10.84 2.74 5.33
C GLY A 151 -10.97 3.58 6.60
N THR A 152 -11.03 4.90 6.48
CA THR A 152 -11.23 5.77 7.66
C THR A 152 -12.61 5.62 8.27
N ARG A 153 -13.67 5.46 7.46
CA ARG A 153 -15.01 5.13 7.98
C ARG A 153 -15.01 3.79 8.68
N LYS A 154 -14.36 2.78 8.12
CA LYS A 154 -14.25 1.46 8.75
C LYS A 154 -13.47 1.51 10.07
N ALA A 155 -12.43 2.34 10.15
CA ALA A 155 -11.69 2.61 11.38
C ALA A 155 -12.57 3.28 12.44
N ASP A 156 -13.39 4.26 12.05
CA ASP A 156 -14.34 4.93 12.93
C ASP A 156 -15.42 3.97 13.45
N GLU A 157 -16.00 3.15 12.57
CA GLU A 157 -16.99 2.12 12.92
C GLU A 157 -16.48 1.11 13.96
N LEU A 158 -15.20 0.73 13.85
CA LEU A 158 -14.55 -0.21 14.76
C LEU A 158 -13.92 0.47 15.97
N ASN A 159 -13.94 1.81 16.02
CA ASN A 159 -13.23 2.62 17.01
C ASN A 159 -11.74 2.23 17.13
N LEU A 160 -11.09 2.07 15.97
CA LEU A 160 -9.68 1.71 15.86
C LEU A 160 -8.87 2.81 15.17
N PRO A 161 -7.58 2.98 15.51
CA PRO A 161 -6.72 3.87 14.74
C PRO A 161 -6.42 3.30 13.36
N ALA A 162 -6.04 4.17 12.42
CA ALA A 162 -5.55 3.80 11.09
C ALA A 162 -4.11 4.30 10.89
N TYR A 163 -3.25 3.42 10.37
CA TYR A 163 -1.82 3.68 10.14
C TYR A 163 -1.47 3.47 8.66
N LEU A 164 -0.49 4.23 8.15
CA LEU A 164 0.07 4.07 6.81
C LEU A 164 1.48 4.66 6.68
N GLU A 165 2.21 4.22 5.66
CA GLU A 165 3.41 4.90 5.17
C GLU A 165 3.11 5.67 3.87
N SER A 166 3.28 6.98 3.91
CA SER A 166 2.92 7.86 2.80
C SER A 166 4.10 8.12 1.85
N SER A 167 3.83 8.14 0.55
CA SER A 167 4.71 8.84 -0.39
C SER A 167 4.59 10.36 -0.21
N ALA A 168 5.58 11.13 -0.68
CA ALA A 168 5.49 12.59 -0.66
C ALA A 168 4.24 13.11 -1.42
N ALA A 169 3.90 12.48 -2.55
CA ALA A 169 2.74 12.84 -3.37
C ALA A 169 1.40 12.51 -2.68
N GLY A 170 1.33 11.40 -1.94
CA GLY A 170 0.12 10.95 -1.26
C GLY A 170 -0.18 11.70 0.04
N ARG A 171 0.84 12.30 0.69
CA ARG A 171 0.76 12.85 2.06
C ARG A 171 -0.43 13.78 2.27
N ARG A 172 -0.66 14.71 1.32
CA ARG A 172 -1.75 15.69 1.41
C ARG A 172 -3.14 15.03 1.34
N VAL A 173 -3.28 13.92 0.61
CA VAL A 173 -4.55 13.17 0.51
C VAL A 173 -4.93 12.59 1.87
N TYR A 174 -3.95 12.06 2.60
CA TYR A 174 -4.13 11.48 3.92
C TYR A 174 -4.36 12.56 5.00
N GLN A 175 -3.60 13.66 4.97
CA GLN A 175 -3.77 14.77 5.92
C GLN A 175 -5.19 15.36 5.90
N LYS A 176 -5.77 15.51 4.69
CA LYS A 176 -7.17 15.95 4.53
C LYS A 176 -8.19 15.01 5.18
N ARG A 177 -7.81 13.77 5.49
CA ARG A 177 -8.66 12.73 6.08
C ARG A 177 -8.33 12.47 7.56
N GLY A 178 -7.56 13.36 8.19
CA GLY A 178 -7.26 13.32 9.62
C GLY A 178 -6.01 12.52 9.99
N PHE A 179 -5.28 11.98 9.02
CA PHE A 179 -3.96 11.42 9.28
C PHE A 179 -2.97 12.53 9.65
N ARG A 180 -2.12 12.27 10.64
CA ARG A 180 -1.04 13.14 11.06
C ARG A 180 0.28 12.42 10.91
N ASP A 181 1.31 13.16 10.53
CA ASP A 181 2.66 12.63 10.52
C ASP A 181 3.13 12.42 11.96
N ILE A 182 3.46 11.18 12.30
CA ILE A 182 4.00 10.84 13.62
C ILE A 182 5.52 10.71 13.58
N GLU A 183 6.06 10.38 12.41
CA GLU A 183 7.49 10.23 12.16
C GLU A 183 7.78 10.38 10.65
N VAL A 184 9.01 10.71 10.30
CA VAL A 184 9.52 10.59 8.92
C VAL A 184 10.68 9.60 8.94
N PHE A 185 10.45 8.40 8.39
CA PHE A 185 11.50 7.40 8.22
C PHE A 185 12.40 7.81 7.06
N LYS A 186 13.71 7.79 7.25
CA LYS A 186 14.68 8.23 6.25
C LYS A 186 15.63 7.10 5.88
N VAL A 187 15.85 6.93 4.59
CA VAL A 187 16.79 5.94 4.06
C VAL A 187 17.76 6.64 3.13
N ASP A 188 19.06 6.53 3.40
CA ASP A 188 20.07 7.00 2.47
C ASP A 188 20.34 5.94 1.40
N PHE A 189 19.94 6.23 0.16
CA PHE A 189 20.23 5.38 -0.99
C PHE A 189 21.50 5.78 -1.74
N SER A 190 22.32 6.70 -1.21
CA SER A 190 23.60 7.08 -1.83
C SER A 190 24.52 5.88 -2.14
N PRO A 191 24.58 4.79 -1.35
CA PRO A 191 25.38 3.61 -1.69
C PRO A 191 24.92 2.88 -2.96
N PHE A 192 23.68 3.14 -3.41
CA PHE A 192 23.07 2.53 -4.60
C PHE A 192 22.87 3.55 -5.73
N GLY A 193 23.53 4.71 -5.67
CA GLY A 193 23.40 5.78 -6.68
C GLY A 193 22.12 6.61 -6.55
N GLY A 194 21.40 6.49 -5.43
CA GLY A 194 20.22 7.29 -5.10
C GLY A 194 20.52 8.52 -4.24
N THR A 195 19.47 9.03 -3.61
CA THR A 195 19.56 10.14 -2.64
C THR A 195 18.81 9.77 -1.37
N LEU A 196 18.80 10.67 -0.38
CA LEU A 196 18.00 10.52 0.82
C LEU A 196 16.51 10.43 0.46
N HIS A 197 15.90 9.29 0.78
CA HIS A 197 14.46 9.09 0.67
C HIS A 197 13.79 9.33 2.00
N GLU A 198 12.65 10.03 1.97
CA GLU A 198 11.82 10.28 3.14
C GLU A 198 10.45 9.61 2.98
N GLN A 199 10.08 8.79 3.95
CA GLN A 199 8.78 8.12 4.03
C GLN A 199 8.06 8.58 5.31
N PRO A 200 7.14 9.55 5.22
CA PRO A 200 6.26 9.89 6.33
C PRO A 200 5.45 8.69 6.82
N LEU A 201 5.52 8.42 8.12
CA LEU A 201 4.69 7.45 8.81
C LEU A 201 3.52 8.22 9.42
N MET A 202 2.30 7.82 9.10
CA MET A 202 1.11 8.59 9.45
C MET A 202 0.12 7.77 10.25
N LEU A 203 -0.50 8.41 11.24
CA LEU A 203 -1.51 7.83 12.11
C LEU A 203 -2.76 8.71 12.14
N ARG A 204 -3.92 8.07 12.16
CA ARG A 204 -5.22 8.70 12.37
C ARG A 204 -5.92 8.00 13.53
N GLU A 205 -6.34 8.78 14.52
CA GLU A 205 -7.26 8.28 15.55
C GLU A 205 -8.70 8.24 15.03
N PRO A 206 -9.54 7.30 15.50
CA PRO A 206 -10.94 7.23 15.09
C PRO A 206 -11.69 8.50 15.51
N SER A 207 -12.59 8.96 14.64
CA SER A 207 -13.52 10.04 14.97
C SER A 207 -14.68 9.48 15.78
N LYS A 208 -14.98 10.10 16.92
CA LYS A 208 -16.14 9.75 17.77
C LYS A 208 -17.46 10.10 17.10
#